data_AF-X0JDF0-F1
#
_entry.id   AF-X0JDF0-F1
#
_cell.length_a   1.000
_cell.length_b   1.000
_cell.length_c   1.000
_cell.angle_alpha   90.00
_cell.angle_beta   90.00
_cell.angle_gamma   90.00
#
_symmetry.space_group_name_H-M   'P 1'
#
loop_
_entity.id
_entity.type
_entity.pdbx_description
1 polymer ?
#
loop_
_entity_poly.entity_id
_entity_poly.type
_entity_poly.pdbx_seq_one_letter_code
_entity_poly.pdbx_strand_id
1 'polypeptide(L)'
;MKIIHLKGYSEDELFNYRPTVFKNLVECAKAVIMAMQQFDIEPQNEENKAHAEFLLEYQAESGPQAQIDPKVGAAVQALWNDPAKDLLMEHQTEFYLMDSAEYFFQEAMRIVSSDYLPNEMDVLRARTKTTGIYETRFQMGQLSIHMFDVGGQRSERKKWIHCFENVTSIIFCVALSEYDQVLLEESSQVRLEIAIMVGIIERLLT
;
A
#
# COMPACT_ATOMS: atom_id res chain seq x y z
N MET A 1 -9.99 12.73 -2.78
CA MET A 1 -10.96 13.52 -3.58
C MET A 1 -12.33 12.88 -3.67
N LYS A 2 -12.44 11.58 -3.98
CA LYS A 2 -13.72 10.89 -4.15
C LYS A 2 -14.65 10.97 -2.92
N ILE A 3 -14.12 10.72 -1.72
CA ILE A 3 -14.88 10.81 -0.45
C ILE A 3 -15.45 12.22 -0.25
N ILE A 4 -14.63 13.25 -0.42
CA ILE A 4 -15.00 14.64 -0.10
C ILE A 4 -15.92 15.26 -1.17
N HIS A 5 -15.70 14.97 -2.46
CA HIS A 5 -16.35 15.69 -3.57
C HIS A 5 -17.24 14.83 -4.47
N LEU A 6 -17.20 13.50 -4.36
CA LEU A 6 -17.93 12.57 -5.24
C LEU A 6 -18.77 11.54 -4.48
N LYS A 7 -19.24 11.90 -3.27
CA LYS A 7 -20.14 11.09 -2.44
C LYS A 7 -19.57 9.73 -1.97
N GLY A 8 -18.25 9.58 -1.93
CA GLY A 8 -17.62 8.36 -1.45
C GLY A 8 -17.65 7.22 -2.45
N TYR A 9 -17.59 5.99 -1.94
CA TYR A 9 -17.59 4.75 -2.71
C TYR A 9 -18.95 4.07 -2.60
N SER A 10 -19.46 3.51 -3.71
CA SER A 10 -20.61 2.62 -3.65
C SER A 10 -20.24 1.27 -3.03
N GLU A 11 -21.23 0.50 -2.56
CA GLU A 11 -20.99 -0.85 -2.05
C GLU A 11 -20.32 -1.76 -3.10
N ASP A 12 -20.72 -1.66 -4.37
CA ASP A 12 -20.09 -2.40 -5.47
C ASP A 12 -18.61 -2.01 -5.65
N GLU A 13 -18.29 -0.72 -5.54
CA GLU A 13 -16.91 -0.25 -5.64
C GLU A 13 -16.07 -0.75 -4.46
N LEU A 14 -16.60 -0.64 -3.23
CA LEU A 14 -15.97 -1.17 -2.02
C LEU A 14 -15.74 -2.67 -2.16
N PHE A 15 -16.73 -3.42 -2.63
CA PHE A 15 -16.64 -4.86 -2.84
C PHE A 15 -15.50 -5.22 -3.82
N ASN A 16 -15.34 -4.45 -4.89
CA ASN A 16 -14.27 -4.64 -5.86
C ASN A 16 -12.85 -4.36 -5.32
N TYR A 17 -12.72 -3.72 -4.14
CA TYR A 17 -11.42 -3.54 -3.46
C TYR A 17 -11.01 -4.75 -2.61
N ARG A 18 -11.89 -5.72 -2.35
CA ARG A 18 -11.56 -6.91 -1.53
C ARG A 18 -10.27 -7.62 -1.97
N PRO A 19 -10.06 -7.94 -3.26
CA PRO A 19 -8.87 -8.68 -3.68
C PRO A 19 -7.59 -7.90 -3.40
N THR A 20 -7.63 -6.57 -3.56
CA THR A 20 -6.49 -5.70 -3.26
C THR A 20 -6.19 -5.69 -1.76
N VAL A 21 -7.21 -5.56 -0.90
CA VAL A 21 -7.02 -5.55 0.54
C VAL A 21 -6.48 -6.90 1.04
N PHE A 22 -7.03 -8.01 0.54
CA PHE A 22 -6.54 -9.36 0.86
C PHE A 22 -5.10 -9.56 0.45
N LYS A 23 -4.76 -9.13 -0.77
CA LYS A 23 -3.39 -9.16 -1.27
C LYS A 23 -2.46 -8.33 -0.38
N ASN A 24 -2.83 -7.10 -0.02
CA ASN A 24 -1.99 -6.25 0.81
C ASN A 24 -1.80 -6.83 2.23
N LEU A 25 -2.84 -7.41 2.84
CA LEU A 25 -2.74 -8.10 4.13
C LEU A 25 -1.69 -9.22 4.08
N VAL A 26 -1.79 -10.09 3.06
CA VAL A 26 -0.88 -11.23 2.88
C VAL A 26 0.54 -10.76 2.54
N GLU A 27 0.70 -9.78 1.66
CA GLU A 27 2.01 -9.22 1.30
C GLU A 27 2.72 -8.57 2.50
N CYS A 28 1.99 -7.83 3.33
CA CYS A 28 2.56 -7.25 4.55
C CYS A 28 3.02 -8.35 5.51
N ALA A 29 2.21 -9.39 5.71
CA ALA A 29 2.56 -10.50 6.58
C ALA A 29 3.81 -11.25 6.09
N LYS A 30 3.89 -11.51 4.78
CA LYS A 30 5.08 -12.11 4.16
C LYS A 30 6.31 -11.23 4.33
N ALA A 31 6.20 -9.92 4.15
CA ALA A 31 7.32 -9.00 4.34
C ALA A 31 7.88 -9.07 5.77
N VAL A 32 7.02 -9.13 6.79
CA VAL A 32 7.42 -9.31 8.20
C VAL A 32 8.16 -10.64 8.38
N ILE A 33 7.63 -11.75 7.86
CA ILE A 33 8.25 -13.08 8.00
C ILE A 33 9.60 -13.14 7.28
N MET A 34 9.69 -12.58 6.07
CA MET A 34 10.94 -12.54 5.31
C MET A 34 12.00 -11.68 6.02
N ALA A 35 11.59 -10.57 6.64
CA ALA A 35 12.48 -9.74 7.43
C ALA A 35 12.96 -10.48 8.70
N MET A 36 12.07 -11.19 9.40
CA MET A 36 12.46 -12.06 10.52
C MET A 36 13.54 -13.08 10.10
N GLN A 37 13.36 -13.75 8.96
CA GLN A 37 14.36 -14.67 8.41
C GLN A 37 15.68 -13.98 8.03
N GLN A 38 15.61 -12.77 7.48
CA GLN A 38 16.80 -11.99 7.09
C GLN A 38 17.66 -11.62 8.29
N PHE A 39 17.04 -11.27 9.42
CA PHE A 39 17.74 -10.86 10.64
C PHE A 39 17.94 -12.00 11.67
N ASP A 40 17.66 -13.24 11.26
CA ASP A 40 17.78 -14.43 12.12
C ASP A 40 16.95 -14.33 13.42
N ILE A 41 15.76 -13.74 13.31
CA ILE A 41 14.80 -13.56 14.40
C ILE A 41 13.75 -14.67 14.29
N GLU A 42 13.71 -15.56 15.29
CA GLU A 42 12.65 -16.57 15.39
C GLU A 42 11.47 -16.06 16.22
N PRO A 43 10.21 -16.43 15.86
CA PRO A 43 9.07 -16.23 16.74
C PRO A 43 9.29 -16.90 18.10
N GLN A 44 8.92 -16.22 19.19
CA GLN A 44 9.06 -16.80 20.53
C GLN A 44 8.00 -17.87 20.81
N ASN A 45 6.83 -17.77 20.18
CA ASN A 45 5.82 -18.81 20.25
C ASN A 45 6.06 -19.86 19.16
N GLU A 46 6.20 -21.13 19.54
CA GLU A 46 6.40 -22.24 18.59
C GLU A 46 5.23 -22.39 17.60
N GLU A 47 3.99 -22.08 18.00
CA GLU A 47 2.83 -22.10 17.08
C GLU A 47 2.98 -21.07 15.94
N ASN A 48 3.69 -19.97 16.20
CA ASN A 48 3.91 -18.93 15.21
C ASN A 48 4.86 -19.37 14.08
N LYS A 49 5.68 -20.40 14.29
CA LYS A 49 6.50 -20.99 13.22
C LYS A 49 5.61 -21.64 12.15
N ALA A 50 4.61 -22.42 12.57
CA ALA A 50 3.63 -23.00 11.65
C ALA A 50 2.77 -21.92 10.97
N HIS A 51 2.41 -20.84 11.67
CA HIS A 51 1.73 -19.70 11.06
C HIS A 51 2.57 -18.99 9.99
N ALA A 52 3.87 -18.81 10.24
CA ALA A 52 4.78 -18.20 9.29
C ALA A 52 4.92 -19.05 8.02
N GLU A 53 5.11 -20.37 8.15
CA GLU A 53 5.16 -21.29 7.01
C GLU A 53 3.87 -21.24 6.19
N PHE A 54 2.71 -21.33 6.85
CA PHE A 54 1.40 -21.23 6.20
C PHE A 54 1.26 -19.92 5.41
N LEU A 55 1.60 -18.78 6.01
CA LEU A 55 1.44 -17.48 5.37
C LEU A 55 2.40 -17.28 4.20
N LEU A 56 3.63 -17.79 4.27
CA LEU A 56 4.59 -17.73 3.15
C LEU A 56 4.07 -18.48 1.91
N GLU A 57 3.47 -19.64 2.12
CA GLU A 57 2.90 -20.46 1.05
C GLU A 57 1.56 -19.92 0.53
N TYR A 58 0.77 -19.26 1.39
CA TYR A 58 -0.56 -18.76 1.04
C TYR A 58 -0.53 -17.75 -0.11
N GLN A 59 -1.45 -17.88 -1.07
CA GLN A 59 -1.61 -16.95 -2.19
C GLN A 59 -3.01 -16.37 -2.14
N ALA A 60 -3.11 -15.04 -2.02
CA ALA A 60 -4.39 -14.34 -2.04
C ALA A 60 -5.05 -14.49 -3.41
N GLU A 61 -6.34 -14.80 -3.41
CA GLU A 61 -7.12 -14.89 -4.63
C GLU A 61 -7.26 -13.53 -5.32
N SER A 62 -7.35 -13.57 -6.65
CA SER A 62 -7.54 -12.38 -7.48
C SER A 62 -8.92 -12.39 -8.14
N GLY A 63 -9.44 -11.20 -8.42
CA GLY A 63 -10.69 -11.01 -9.16
C GLY A 63 -11.93 -10.80 -8.28
N PRO A 64 -13.11 -10.50 -8.88
CA PRO A 64 -14.27 -9.97 -8.15
C PRO A 64 -14.86 -10.91 -7.08
N GLN A 65 -14.61 -12.21 -7.18
CA GLN A 65 -15.14 -13.23 -6.26
C GLN A 65 -14.08 -13.73 -5.27
N ALA A 66 -12.96 -13.03 -5.15
CA ALA A 66 -11.87 -13.44 -4.27
C ALA A 66 -12.35 -13.65 -2.82
N GLN A 67 -11.95 -14.78 -2.27
CA GLN A 67 -12.12 -15.11 -0.86
C GLN A 67 -10.75 -15.18 -0.18
N ILE A 68 -10.79 -15.19 1.15
CA ILE A 68 -9.61 -15.33 1.98
C ILE A 68 -9.90 -16.35 3.07
N ASP A 69 -8.93 -17.21 3.37
CA ASP A 69 -9.07 -18.20 4.44
C ASP A 69 -9.04 -17.46 5.80
N PRO A 70 -10.05 -17.64 6.67
CA PRO A 70 -10.06 -17.05 8.01
C PRO A 70 -8.81 -17.35 8.85
N LYS A 71 -8.12 -18.46 8.58
CA LYS A 71 -6.83 -18.80 9.21
C LYS A 71 -5.76 -17.75 8.95
N VAL A 72 -5.82 -17.02 7.83
CA VAL A 72 -4.88 -15.93 7.53
C VAL A 72 -4.97 -14.85 8.61
N GLY A 73 -6.17 -14.44 9.00
CA GLY A 73 -6.35 -13.39 10.01
C GLY A 73 -5.80 -13.82 11.37
N ALA A 74 -6.07 -15.07 11.77
CA ALA A 74 -5.55 -15.64 13.01
C ALA A 74 -4.01 -15.73 13.01
N ALA A 75 -3.43 -16.25 11.93
CA ALA A 75 -1.97 -16.37 11.78
C ALA A 75 -1.27 -15.00 11.79
N VAL A 76 -1.82 -14.02 11.08
CA VAL A 76 -1.29 -12.64 11.05
C VAL A 76 -1.35 -12.01 12.44
N GLN A 77 -2.47 -12.14 13.14
CA GLN A 77 -2.64 -11.56 14.48
C GLN A 77 -1.70 -12.24 15.49
N ALA A 78 -1.52 -13.56 15.40
CA ALA A 78 -0.63 -14.32 16.28
C ALA A 78 0.84 -13.91 16.09
N LEU A 79 1.29 -13.75 14.84
CA LEU A 79 2.64 -13.27 14.53
C LEU A 79 2.86 -11.80 14.94
N TRP A 80 1.89 -10.92 14.69
CA TRP A 80 2.03 -9.50 15.02
C TRP A 80 2.01 -9.22 16.53
N ASN A 81 1.46 -10.15 17.32
CA ASN A 81 1.49 -10.09 18.78
C ASN A 81 2.65 -10.89 19.39
N ASP A 82 3.49 -11.54 18.59
CA ASP A 82 4.68 -12.22 19.08
C ASP A 82 5.71 -11.19 19.61
N PRO A 83 6.32 -11.40 20.78
CA PRO A 83 7.35 -10.51 21.30
C PRO A 83 8.56 -10.36 20.36
N ALA A 84 8.82 -11.32 19.47
CA ALA A 84 9.86 -11.22 18.45
C ALA A 84 9.65 -10.04 17.49
N LYS A 85 8.41 -9.54 17.34
CA LYS A 85 8.13 -8.33 16.56
C LYS A 85 8.93 -7.14 17.07
N ASP A 86 9.04 -6.95 18.38
CA ASP A 86 9.68 -5.75 18.94
C ASP A 86 11.17 -5.70 18.55
N LEU A 87 11.84 -6.86 18.54
CA LEU A 87 13.21 -7.01 18.01
C LEU A 87 13.29 -6.71 16.52
N LEU A 88 12.30 -7.19 15.73
CA LEU A 88 12.26 -6.89 14.30
C LEU A 88 12.10 -5.39 14.02
N MET A 89 11.30 -4.68 14.83
CA MET A 89 11.04 -3.25 14.63
C MET A 89 12.28 -2.38 14.91
N GLU A 90 13.30 -2.89 15.61
CA GLU A 90 14.60 -2.23 15.71
C GLU A 90 15.30 -2.10 14.34
N HIS A 91 14.97 -2.99 13.39
CA HIS A 91 15.49 -3.02 12.03
C HIS A 91 14.53 -2.41 10.98
N GLN A 92 13.49 -1.69 11.39
CA GLN A 92 12.42 -1.21 10.47
C GLN A 92 12.90 -0.37 9.28
N THR A 93 14.07 0.25 9.36
CA THR A 93 14.67 1.05 8.26
C THR A 93 15.47 0.20 7.27
N GLU A 94 15.78 -1.05 7.63
CA GLU A 94 16.65 -1.96 6.87
C GLU A 94 15.89 -2.90 5.94
N PHE A 95 14.55 -2.94 6.06
CA PHE A 95 13.68 -3.68 5.16
C PHE A 95 12.48 -2.84 4.77
N TYR A 96 11.84 -3.22 3.66
CA TYR A 96 10.64 -2.54 3.22
C TYR A 96 9.40 -3.18 3.86
N LEU A 97 8.66 -2.37 4.61
CA LEU A 97 7.31 -2.67 5.08
C LEU A 97 6.36 -1.59 4.55
N MET A 98 5.13 -1.99 4.24
CA MET A 98 4.11 -1.03 3.85
C MET A 98 3.70 -0.19 5.06
N ASP A 99 3.61 1.14 4.92
CA ASP A 99 3.18 2.03 6.02
C ASP A 99 1.82 1.64 6.63
N SER A 100 0.91 1.08 5.82
CA SER A 100 -0.39 0.60 6.27
C SER A 100 -0.38 -0.83 6.84
N ALA A 101 0.76 -1.49 6.94
CA ALA A 101 0.87 -2.87 7.43
C ALA A 101 0.25 -3.04 8.82
N GLU A 102 0.57 -2.15 9.76
CA GLU A 102 0.02 -2.22 11.13
C GLU A 102 -1.50 -2.12 11.14
N TYR A 103 -2.10 -1.25 10.32
CA TYR A 103 -3.56 -1.18 10.17
C TYR A 103 -4.14 -2.51 9.70
N PHE A 104 -3.56 -3.12 8.66
CA PHE A 104 -4.04 -4.40 8.14
C PHE A 104 -3.92 -5.51 9.19
N PHE A 105 -2.85 -5.51 9.99
CA PHE A 105 -2.65 -6.51 11.05
C PHE A 105 -3.65 -6.35 12.20
N GLN A 106 -3.93 -5.11 12.62
CA GLN A 106 -4.94 -4.82 13.64
C GLN A 106 -6.35 -5.20 13.18
N GLU A 107 -6.66 -4.96 11.90
CA GLU A 107 -7.97 -5.23 11.30
C GLU A 107 -8.09 -6.64 10.69
N ALA A 108 -7.07 -7.49 10.82
CA ALA A 108 -6.96 -8.76 10.11
C ALA A 108 -8.19 -9.66 10.30
N MET A 109 -8.71 -9.76 11.53
CA MET A 109 -9.89 -10.57 11.84
C MET A 109 -11.17 -10.05 11.17
N ARG A 110 -11.32 -8.72 11.04
CA ARG A 110 -12.45 -8.12 10.30
C ARG A 110 -12.31 -8.38 8.81
N ILE A 111 -11.09 -8.22 8.28
CA ILE A 111 -10.78 -8.40 6.86
C ILE A 111 -11.08 -9.82 6.40
N VAL A 112 -10.76 -10.83 7.22
CA VAL A 112 -11.00 -12.24 6.86
C VAL A 112 -12.39 -12.77 7.19
N SER A 113 -13.29 -11.90 7.68
CA SER A 113 -14.67 -12.29 7.96
C SER A 113 -15.43 -12.66 6.69
N SER A 114 -16.36 -13.61 6.77
CA SER A 114 -17.14 -14.08 5.62
C SER A 114 -18.02 -12.99 5.01
N ASP A 115 -18.50 -12.05 5.84
CA ASP A 115 -19.34 -10.91 5.47
C ASP A 115 -18.54 -9.63 5.23
N TYR A 116 -17.21 -9.73 5.08
CA TYR A 116 -16.34 -8.57 4.91
C TYR A 116 -16.71 -7.75 3.67
N LEU A 117 -17.04 -6.48 3.93
CA LEU A 117 -17.13 -5.41 2.96
C LEU A 117 -16.08 -4.35 3.35
N PRO A 118 -15.11 -4.01 2.47
CA PRO A 118 -14.14 -2.96 2.74
C PRO A 118 -14.83 -1.65 3.10
N ASN A 119 -14.30 -0.96 4.09
CA ASN A 119 -14.71 0.41 4.40
C ASN A 119 -13.80 1.42 3.69
N GLU A 120 -14.12 2.71 3.80
CA GLU A 120 -13.30 3.76 3.16
C GLU A 120 -11.84 3.77 3.65
N MET A 121 -11.57 3.41 4.90
CA MET A 121 -10.21 3.32 5.41
C MET A 121 -9.41 2.16 4.83
N ASP A 122 -10.07 1.02 4.60
CA ASP A 122 -9.46 -0.12 3.90
C ASP A 122 -9.02 0.32 2.49
N VAL A 123 -9.91 1.03 1.79
CA VAL A 123 -9.64 1.52 0.43
C VAL A 123 -8.54 2.58 0.40
N LEU A 124 -8.53 3.52 1.36
CA LEU A 124 -7.50 4.55 1.45
C LEU A 124 -6.12 4.00 1.78
N ARG A 125 -6.04 2.89 2.54
CA ARG A 125 -4.79 2.24 2.95
C ARG A 125 -4.34 1.13 2.01
N ALA A 126 -5.23 0.64 1.16
CA ALA A 126 -4.94 -0.33 0.13
C ALA A 126 -3.93 0.26 -0.87
N ARG A 127 -2.85 -0.49 -1.11
CA ARG A 127 -1.81 -0.13 -2.06
C ARG A 127 -2.01 -0.92 -3.35
N THR A 128 -2.38 -0.19 -4.39
CA THR A 128 -2.32 -0.67 -5.78
C THR A 128 -1.27 0.14 -6.51
N LYS A 129 -0.37 -0.51 -7.26
CA LYS A 129 0.53 0.21 -8.16
C LYS A 129 -0.31 0.90 -9.24
N THR A 130 -0.35 2.23 -9.25
CA THR A 130 -0.99 2.99 -10.32
C THR A 130 -0.25 2.74 -11.62
N THR A 131 -0.94 2.20 -12.62
CA THR A 131 -0.42 2.00 -13.98
C THR A 131 -1.26 2.83 -14.94
N GLY A 132 -0.61 3.74 -15.68
CA GLY A 132 -1.31 4.64 -16.59
C GLY A 132 -1.71 5.97 -15.96
N ILE A 133 -2.75 6.57 -16.54
CA ILE A 133 -3.27 7.90 -16.21
C ILE A 133 -4.74 7.75 -15.89
N TYR A 134 -5.17 8.24 -14.74
CA TYR A 134 -6.56 8.20 -14.29
C TYR A 134 -7.12 9.62 -14.20
N GLU A 135 -8.33 9.83 -14.72
CA GLU A 135 -8.99 11.12 -14.73
C GLU A 135 -10.13 11.15 -13.73
N THR A 136 -10.26 12.25 -12.98
CA THR A 136 -11.39 12.49 -12.08
C THR A 136 -11.88 13.91 -12.24
N ARG A 137 -13.19 14.09 -12.45
CA ARG A 137 -13.81 15.41 -12.56
C ARG A 137 -14.74 15.65 -11.38
N PHE A 138 -14.61 16.79 -10.72
CA PHE A 138 -15.43 17.15 -9.57
C PHE A 138 -15.60 18.66 -9.43
N GLN A 139 -16.64 19.08 -8.71
CA GLN A 139 -16.86 20.48 -8.36
C GLN A 139 -16.34 20.78 -6.95
N MET A 140 -15.66 21.91 -6.81
CA MET A 140 -15.20 22.45 -5.53
C MET A 140 -15.66 23.91 -5.41
N GLY A 141 -16.84 24.11 -4.79
CA GLY A 141 -17.51 25.40 -4.79
C GLY A 141 -17.90 25.81 -6.20
N GLN A 142 -17.37 26.93 -6.71
CA GLN A 142 -17.60 27.40 -8.08
C GLN A 142 -16.57 26.86 -9.09
N LEU A 143 -15.53 26.15 -8.63
CA LEU A 143 -14.48 25.62 -9.49
C LEU A 143 -14.86 24.24 -10.03
N SER A 144 -14.72 24.06 -11.33
CA SER A 144 -14.77 22.74 -11.97
C SER A 144 -13.35 22.22 -12.13
N ILE A 145 -13.01 21.16 -11.40
CA ILE A 145 -11.67 20.57 -11.39
C ILE A 145 -11.65 19.30 -12.24
N HIS A 146 -10.68 19.22 -13.14
CA HIS A 146 -10.31 18.01 -13.88
C HIS A 146 -8.93 17.59 -13.38
N MET A 147 -8.90 16.54 -12.57
CA MET A 147 -7.71 16.02 -11.93
C MET A 147 -7.19 14.79 -12.67
N PHE A 148 -5.88 14.72 -12.84
CA PHE A 148 -5.17 13.58 -13.39
C PHE A 148 -4.29 12.97 -12.30
N ASP A 149 -4.40 11.65 -12.10
CA ASP A 149 -3.52 10.86 -11.23
C ASP A 149 -2.62 9.98 -12.12
N VAL A 150 -1.31 10.02 -11.85
CA VAL A 150 -0.29 9.38 -12.68
C VAL A 150 0.69 8.59 -11.81
N GLY A 151 1.11 7.43 -12.30
CA GLY A 151 2.10 6.61 -11.59
C GLY A 151 3.46 7.33 -11.47
N GLY A 152 4.03 7.36 -10.26
CA GLY A 152 5.33 7.99 -9.98
C GLY A 152 6.58 7.11 -10.22
N GLN A 153 6.38 5.82 -10.48
CA GLN A 153 7.46 4.87 -10.73
C GLN A 153 8.18 5.19 -12.04
N ARG A 154 9.47 4.86 -12.14
CA ARG A 154 10.31 5.26 -13.28
C ARG A 154 9.76 4.74 -14.61
N SER A 155 9.12 3.57 -14.62
CA SER A 155 8.45 3.01 -15.81
C SER A 155 7.23 3.82 -16.27
N GLU A 156 6.57 4.52 -15.35
CA GLU A 156 5.32 5.26 -15.62
C GLU A 156 5.57 6.73 -16.01
N ARG A 157 6.69 7.33 -15.59
CA ARG A 157 7.01 8.76 -15.86
C ARG A 157 7.00 9.14 -17.33
N LYS A 158 7.30 8.21 -18.25
CA LYS A 158 7.23 8.45 -19.70
C LYS A 158 5.81 8.82 -20.17
N LYS A 159 4.78 8.44 -19.41
CA LYS A 159 3.37 8.72 -19.73
C LYS A 159 2.94 10.13 -19.32
N TRP A 160 3.68 10.80 -18.42
CA TRP A 160 3.31 12.11 -17.89
C TRP A 160 3.17 13.17 -18.98
N ILE A 161 3.94 13.08 -20.06
CA ILE A 161 3.84 13.99 -21.21
C ILE A 161 2.42 14.06 -21.80
N HIS A 162 1.62 13.01 -21.66
CA HIS A 162 0.26 12.96 -22.19
C HIS A 162 -0.76 13.74 -21.34
N CYS A 163 -0.41 14.14 -20.11
CA CYS A 163 -1.30 14.89 -19.23
C CYS A 163 -0.82 16.32 -18.94
N PHE A 164 0.28 16.77 -19.54
CA PHE A 164 0.84 18.12 -19.30
C PHE A 164 0.23 19.23 -20.18
N GLU A 165 -0.59 18.91 -21.18
CA GLU A 165 -1.25 19.94 -21.98
C GLU A 165 -2.35 20.66 -21.18
N ASN A 166 -2.26 21.99 -21.10
CA ASN A 166 -3.24 22.86 -20.42
C ASN A 166 -3.40 22.61 -18.90
N VAL A 167 -2.35 22.13 -18.23
CA VAL A 167 -2.34 21.99 -16.77
C VAL A 167 -2.31 23.38 -16.11
N THR A 168 -3.28 23.65 -15.24
CA THR A 168 -3.36 24.92 -14.48
C THR A 168 -2.47 24.89 -13.23
N SER A 169 -2.31 23.71 -12.61
CA SER A 169 -1.55 23.56 -11.36
C SER A 169 -1.09 22.11 -11.21
N ILE A 170 0.09 21.92 -10.60
CA ILE A 170 0.66 20.61 -10.27
C ILE A 170 0.65 20.45 -8.75
N ILE A 171 0.18 19.30 -8.28
CA ILE A 171 0.30 18.89 -6.87
C ILE A 171 1.41 17.85 -6.81
N PHE A 172 2.59 18.27 -6.36
CA PHE A 172 3.73 17.38 -6.19
C PHE A 172 3.78 16.84 -4.77
N CYS A 173 3.70 15.51 -4.61
CA CYS A 173 3.67 14.84 -3.31
C CYS A 173 5.04 14.22 -3.01
N VAL A 174 5.57 14.47 -1.80
CA VAL A 174 6.81 13.87 -1.30
C VAL A 174 6.52 13.18 0.02
N ALA A 175 6.89 11.90 0.14
CA ALA A 175 6.81 11.17 1.39
C ALA A 175 7.97 11.57 2.30
N LEU A 176 7.68 12.39 3.32
CA LEU A 176 8.71 12.86 4.26
C LEU A 176 9.22 11.76 5.19
N SER A 177 8.42 10.72 5.41
CA SER A 177 8.77 9.54 6.22
C SER A 177 9.79 8.62 5.55
N GLU A 178 10.10 8.82 4.27
CA GLU A 178 11.00 7.95 3.50
C GLU A 178 12.44 8.51 3.40
N TYR A 179 12.86 9.38 4.32
CA TYR A 179 14.17 10.04 4.26
C TYR A 179 15.36 9.08 4.45
N ASP A 180 15.13 7.96 5.14
CA ASP A 180 16.11 6.90 5.42
C ASP A 180 15.83 5.62 4.59
N GLN A 181 14.85 5.65 3.69
CA GLN A 181 14.51 4.52 2.84
C GLN A 181 15.17 4.62 1.47
N VAL A 182 15.48 3.45 0.89
CA VAL A 182 15.98 3.31 -0.48
C VAL A 182 14.85 2.97 -1.47
N LEU A 183 15.05 3.27 -2.75
CA LEU A 183 14.09 2.92 -3.80
C LEU A 183 13.94 1.39 -3.92
N LEU A 184 12.70 0.93 -4.16
CA LEU A 184 12.43 -0.48 -4.50
C LEU A 184 13.08 -0.90 -5.83
N GLU A 185 13.24 0.06 -6.75
CA GLU A 185 13.82 -0.18 -8.08
C GLU A 185 15.36 -0.20 -8.04
N GLU A 186 15.98 0.46 -7.04
CA GLU A 186 17.42 0.67 -6.96
C GLU A 186 17.86 0.95 -5.52
N SER A 187 18.48 -0.04 -4.85
CA SER A 187 18.82 0.03 -3.42
C SER A 187 19.97 0.98 -3.07
N SER A 188 20.61 1.62 -4.06
CA SER A 188 21.69 2.59 -3.87
C SER A 188 21.19 4.05 -3.77
N GLN A 189 19.89 4.29 -3.97
CA GLN A 189 19.31 5.63 -4.04
C GLN A 189 18.28 5.86 -2.94
N VAL A 190 18.45 6.95 -2.19
CA VAL A 190 17.51 7.38 -1.15
C VAL A 190 16.24 7.96 -1.79
N ARG A 191 15.07 7.56 -1.30
CA ARG A 191 13.78 7.95 -1.89
C ARG A 191 13.56 9.46 -1.89
N LEU A 192 13.85 10.12 -0.76
CA LEU A 192 13.67 11.57 -0.62
C LEU A 192 14.56 12.37 -1.57
N GLU A 193 15.81 11.97 -1.76
CA GLU A 193 16.74 12.64 -2.69
C GLU A 193 16.22 12.59 -4.12
N ILE A 194 15.74 11.41 -4.55
CA ILE A 194 15.16 11.23 -5.87
C ILE A 194 13.85 12.02 -6.02
N ALA A 195 13.00 12.05 -5.00
CA ALA A 195 11.77 12.84 -5.02
C ALA A 195 12.06 14.34 -5.20
N ILE A 196 13.02 14.88 -4.47
CA ILE A 196 13.43 16.30 -4.59
C ILE A 196 13.99 16.56 -5.99
N MET A 197 14.85 15.68 -6.51
CA MET A 197 15.43 15.84 -7.85
C MET A 197 14.35 15.85 -8.94
N VAL A 198 13.36 14.97 -8.86
CA VAL A 198 12.23 14.94 -9.81
C VAL A 198 11.42 16.22 -9.72
N GLY A 199 11.07 16.69 -8.51
CA GLY A 199 10.27 17.91 -8.34
C GLY A 199 10.97 19.17 -8.86
N ILE A 200 12.30 19.26 -8.75
CA ILE A 200 13.08 20.36 -9.33
C ILE A 200 13.01 20.35 -10.85
N ILE A 201 13.11 19.18 -11.48
CA ILE A 201 13.05 19.05 -12.95
C ILE A 201 11.68 19.44 -13.48
N GLU A 202 10.60 19.07 -12.81
CA GLU A 202 9.25 19.43 -13.23
C GLU A 202 9.02 20.95 -13.21
N ARG A 203 9.58 21.65 -12.22
CA ARG A 203 9.51 23.12 -12.14
C ARG A 203 10.25 23.82 -13.30
N LEU A 204 11.17 23.14 -13.98
CA LEU A 204 11.89 23.68 -15.13
C LEU A 204 11.15 23.43 -16.47
N LEU A 205 10.13 22.57 -16.47
CA LEU A 205 9.37 22.18 -17.67
C LEU A 205 7.99 22.85 -17.76
N THR A 206 7.57 23.56 -16.71
CA THR A 206 6.38 24.44 -16.67
C THR A 206 6.79 25.90 -16.69
#